data_AF-A0A4R9JTC0-F1
#
_entry.id   AF-A0A4R9JTC0-F1
#
_cell.length_a   1.000
_cell.length_b   1.000
_cell.length_c   1.000
_cell.angle_alpha   90.00
_cell.angle_beta   90.00
_cell.angle_gamma   90.00
#
_symmetry.space_group_name_H-M   'P 1'
#
loop_
_entity.id
_entity.type
_entity.pdbx_description
1 polymer ?
#
loop_
_entity_poly.entity_id
_entity_poly.type
_entity_poly.pdbx_seq_one_letter_code
_entity_poly.pdbx_strand_id
1 'polypeptide(L)'
;MIIKKCAFLILIIPTFLNSETMFFGGNNLGSDEMALTIENTNAIYYFNGEGDGCEGFKAKSSQNGDIYYFTNVISSCTEKKLKDFQCKNKKDDESLIFSDFLQCDNELILYNKNKGVKENQNRNYKGFDVITLGLKRGIAISNLKLREKPNIQSRTFTCYFTHIKDDKIREKEINFIPKNIKLTIIARTLEEETIGEKRNYWYLVFPASDSYNGCILKNTKQKEGWVFGEYIKFD
;
A
#
# COMPACT_ATOMS: atom_id res chain seq x y z
N MET A 1 71.20 2.44 -13.31
CA MET A 1 69.85 1.93 -13.61
C MET A 1 68.90 2.51 -12.56
N ILE A 2 68.16 3.57 -12.90
CA ILE A 2 67.32 4.34 -11.95
C ILE A 2 65.88 3.86 -12.09
N ILE A 3 65.36 3.17 -11.07
CA ILE A 3 63.98 2.71 -11.00
C ILE A 3 63.14 3.83 -10.39
N LYS A 4 62.35 4.52 -11.23
CA LYS A 4 61.33 5.48 -10.78
C LYS A 4 60.18 4.71 -10.13
N LYS A 5 59.96 4.92 -8.83
CA LYS A 5 58.74 4.48 -8.13
C LYS A 5 57.62 5.47 -8.43
N CYS A 6 56.65 5.06 -9.23
CA CYS A 6 55.36 5.75 -9.34
C CYS A 6 54.51 5.36 -8.12
N ALA A 7 54.25 6.32 -7.24
CA ALA A 7 53.25 6.18 -6.20
C ALA A 7 51.85 6.34 -6.83
N PHE A 8 51.08 5.26 -6.86
CA PHE A 8 49.68 5.29 -7.26
C PHE A 8 48.86 5.84 -6.09
N LEU A 9 48.41 7.10 -6.22
CA LEU A 9 47.49 7.72 -5.27
C LEU A 9 46.08 7.20 -5.57
N ILE A 10 45.57 6.28 -4.75
CA ILE A 10 44.18 5.82 -4.85
C ILE A 10 43.29 6.89 -4.21
N LEU A 11 42.67 7.72 -5.06
CA LEU A 11 41.65 8.68 -4.65
C LEU A 11 40.39 7.88 -4.26
N ILE A 12 40.15 7.70 -2.96
CA ILE A 12 38.90 7.17 -2.45
C ILE A 12 37.88 8.30 -2.55
N ILE A 13 37.13 8.35 -3.65
CA ILE A 13 35.97 9.24 -3.78
C ILE A 13 34.91 8.67 -2.83
N PRO A 14 34.46 9.40 -1.79
CA PRO A 14 33.36 8.94 -0.96
C PRO A 14 32.12 8.89 -1.85
N THR A 15 31.73 7.67 -2.25
CA THR A 15 30.41 7.44 -2.79
C THR A 15 29.44 7.68 -1.65
N PHE A 16 28.84 8.87 -1.62
CA PHE A 16 27.68 9.13 -0.79
C PHE A 16 26.58 8.17 -1.25
N LEU A 17 26.48 7.03 -0.57
CA LEU A 17 25.38 6.08 -0.70
C LEU A 17 24.14 6.81 -0.16
N ASN A 18 23.43 7.50 -1.03
CA ASN A 18 22.09 8.00 -0.70
C ASN A 18 21.25 6.79 -0.32
N SER A 19 20.83 6.69 0.94
CA SER A 19 19.92 5.65 1.38
C SER A 19 18.58 5.85 0.68
N GLU A 20 18.00 4.78 0.12
CA GLU A 20 16.65 4.84 -0.42
C GLU A 20 15.66 5.37 0.64
N THR A 21 14.78 6.27 0.22
CA THR A 21 13.71 6.79 1.08
C THR A 21 12.79 5.65 1.50
N MET A 22 12.61 5.49 2.81
CA MET A 22 11.65 4.52 3.36
C MET A 22 10.32 5.20 3.59
N PHE A 23 9.24 4.54 3.18
CA PHE A 23 7.88 5.05 3.31
C PHE A 23 7.04 4.07 4.11
N PHE A 24 6.42 4.55 5.19
CA PHE A 24 5.54 3.76 6.04
C PHE A 24 4.16 4.42 6.15
N GLY A 25 3.10 3.62 6.35
CA GLY A 25 1.73 4.10 6.52
C GLY A 25 0.79 3.03 7.09
N GLY A 26 -0.51 3.14 6.88
CA GLY A 26 -1.47 2.11 7.30
C GLY A 26 -1.38 0.83 6.47
N ASN A 27 -2.01 -0.27 6.93
CA ASN A 27 -2.10 -1.51 6.15
C ASN A 27 -3.20 -1.43 5.08
N ASN A 28 -3.07 -0.50 4.14
CA ASN A 28 -4.05 -0.30 3.07
C ASN A 28 -3.38 0.29 1.81
N LEU A 29 -4.07 0.17 0.67
CA LEU A 29 -3.61 0.67 -0.62
C LEU A 29 -4.12 2.10 -0.94
N GLY A 30 -4.88 2.71 -0.03
CA GLY A 30 -5.38 4.07 -0.21
C GLY A 30 -4.29 5.11 0.03
N SER A 31 -4.48 6.30 -0.55
CA SER A 31 -3.57 7.44 -0.36
C SER A 31 -3.84 8.22 0.90
N ASP A 32 -5.11 8.29 1.36
CA ASP A 32 -5.54 9.13 2.49
C ASP A 32 -5.25 8.45 3.84
N GLU A 33 -4.07 8.73 4.40
CA GLU A 33 -3.59 8.13 5.63
C GLU A 33 -2.47 8.95 6.28
N MET A 34 -2.18 8.66 7.55
CA MET A 34 -0.93 9.12 8.15
C MET A 34 0.24 8.29 7.62
N ALA A 35 1.30 8.98 7.20
CA ALA A 35 2.49 8.38 6.62
C ALA A 35 3.76 8.89 7.30
N LEU A 36 4.76 8.02 7.39
CA LEU A 36 6.10 8.31 7.89
C LEU A 36 7.09 8.13 6.75
N THR A 37 7.79 9.19 6.40
CA THR A 37 8.92 9.15 5.46
C THR A 37 10.22 9.26 6.25
N ILE A 38 11.17 8.38 5.95
CA ILE A 38 12.53 8.43 6.48
C ILE A 38 13.50 8.57 5.32
N GLU A 39 14.26 9.67 5.31
CA GLU A 39 15.28 9.94 4.31
C GLU A 39 16.56 10.40 5.02
N ASN A 40 17.64 9.65 4.80
CA ASN A 40 18.89 9.80 5.57
C ASN A 40 18.63 9.66 7.08
N THR A 41 18.84 10.73 7.84
CA THR A 41 18.59 10.79 9.30
C THR A 41 17.37 11.63 9.66
N ASN A 42 16.56 12.04 8.68
CA ASN A 42 15.35 12.82 8.91
C ASN A 42 14.13 11.93 8.80
N ALA A 43 13.18 12.12 9.71
CA ALA A 43 11.90 11.46 9.74
C ALA A 43 10.77 12.50 9.76
N ILE A 44 9.78 12.32 8.90
CA ILE A 44 8.59 13.19 8.84
C ILE A 44 7.36 12.30 8.87
N TYR A 45 6.55 12.47 9.91
CA TYR A 45 5.24 11.85 10.03
C TYR A 45 4.17 12.91 9.74
N TYR A 46 3.32 12.66 8.75
CA TYR A 46 2.38 13.64 8.21
C TYR A 46 1.13 12.96 7.65
N PHE A 47 0.06 13.72 7.43
CA PHE A 47 -1.10 13.23 6.71
C PHE A 47 -0.82 13.28 5.19
N ASN A 48 -0.78 12.12 4.55
CA ASN A 48 -0.73 11.98 3.09
C ASN A 48 -2.18 11.97 2.58
N GLY A 49 -2.63 13.04 1.94
CA GLY A 49 -4.02 13.18 1.49
C GLY A 49 -4.35 14.62 1.16
N GLU A 50 -5.62 14.90 0.84
CA GLU A 50 -6.08 16.28 0.62
C GLU A 50 -6.32 17.03 1.93
N GLY A 51 -5.87 18.29 1.99
CA GLY A 51 -6.11 19.22 3.10
C GLY A 51 -4.84 19.76 3.75
N ASP A 52 -4.96 20.86 4.48
CA ASP A 52 -3.87 21.50 5.23
C ASP A 52 -3.71 20.87 6.63
N GLY A 53 -3.51 19.55 6.65
CA GLY A 53 -3.24 18.83 7.88
C GLY A 53 -1.87 19.20 8.46
N CYS A 54 -1.82 19.71 9.69
CA CYS A 54 -0.56 19.90 10.42
C CYS A 54 -0.19 18.69 11.29
N GLU A 55 -0.96 17.61 11.23
CA GLU A 55 -0.81 16.44 12.09
C GLU A 55 0.56 15.77 11.93
N GLY A 56 0.98 15.11 13.00
CA GLY A 56 2.21 14.32 13.05
C GLY A 56 3.41 15.07 13.65
N PHE A 57 4.61 14.74 13.17
CA PHE A 57 5.86 15.21 13.76
C PHE A 57 7.03 15.23 12.77
N LYS A 58 8.07 15.97 13.12
CA LYS A 58 9.41 15.88 12.55
C LYS A 58 10.35 15.29 13.60
N ALA A 59 11.30 14.46 13.19
CA ALA A 59 12.28 13.85 14.09
C ALA A 59 13.60 13.57 13.39
N LYS A 60 14.64 13.27 14.18
CA LYS A 60 15.85 12.60 13.70
C LYS A 60 15.70 11.09 13.87
N SER A 61 16.09 10.33 12.86
CA SER A 61 16.10 8.88 12.87
C SER A 61 17.53 8.34 12.90
N SER A 62 17.69 7.21 13.59
CA SER A 62 18.84 6.33 13.45
C SER A 62 18.38 4.88 13.55
N GLN A 63 19.14 3.96 13.00
CA GLN A 63 18.79 2.54 12.96
C GLN A 63 19.93 1.69 13.51
N ASN A 64 19.59 0.70 14.35
CA ASN A 64 20.50 -0.34 14.80
C ASN A 64 19.81 -1.70 14.64
N GLY A 65 20.19 -2.45 13.61
CA GLY A 65 19.49 -3.69 13.23
C GLY A 65 18.01 -3.41 12.91
N ASP A 66 17.11 -4.10 13.60
CA ASP A 66 15.66 -3.96 13.43
C ASP A 66 15.03 -2.83 14.27
N ILE A 67 15.83 -2.07 15.03
CA ILE A 67 15.34 -1.01 15.91
C ILE A 67 15.63 0.36 15.28
N TYR A 68 14.59 1.17 15.20
CA TYR A 68 14.64 2.58 14.82
C TYR A 68 14.51 3.45 16.07
N TYR A 69 15.37 4.45 16.19
CA TYR A 69 15.30 5.45 17.26
C TYR A 69 14.90 6.79 16.66
N PHE A 70 13.84 7.39 17.19
CA PHE A 70 13.35 8.71 16.82
C PHE A 70 13.64 9.69 17.96
N THR A 71 14.54 10.63 17.70
CA THR A 71 14.99 11.63 18.67
C THR A 71 14.69 13.04 18.18
N ASN A 72 14.66 14.01 19.10
CA ASN A 72 14.30 15.39 18.80
C ASN A 72 12.94 15.47 18.09
N VAL A 73 11.98 14.71 18.61
CA VAL A 73 10.63 14.64 18.05
C VAL A 73 9.92 15.96 18.33
N ILE A 74 9.44 16.63 17.29
CA ILE A 74 8.77 17.93 17.36
C ILE A 74 7.42 17.81 16.66
N SER A 75 6.36 18.19 17.37
CA SER A 75 5.00 18.22 16.82
C SER A 75 4.90 19.20 15.65
N SER A 76 4.36 18.75 14.53
CA SER A 76 4.21 19.59 13.33
C SER A 76 3.19 20.73 13.51
N CYS A 77 2.14 20.53 14.33
CA CYS A 77 1.13 21.57 14.58
C CYS A 77 1.57 22.64 15.60
N THR A 78 2.32 22.24 16.63
CA THR A 78 2.55 23.11 17.80
C THR A 78 4.01 23.51 18.00
N GLU A 79 4.91 22.91 17.21
CA GLU A 79 6.37 23.04 17.36
C GLU A 79 6.87 22.66 18.78
N LYS A 80 6.05 21.95 19.56
CA LYS A 80 6.41 21.46 20.90
C LYS A 80 7.23 20.18 20.79
N LYS A 81 8.27 20.09 21.61
CA LYS A 81 9.06 18.87 21.77
C LYS A 81 8.17 17.76 22.38
N LEU A 82 8.15 16.62 21.70
CA LEU A 82 7.50 15.39 22.15
C LEU A 82 8.55 14.44 22.77
N LYS A 83 8.07 13.37 23.39
CA LYS A 83 8.94 12.33 23.94
C LYS A 83 9.61 11.58 22.79
N ASP A 84 10.91 11.37 22.90
CA ASP A 84 11.65 10.47 22.01
C ASP A 84 11.11 9.03 22.17
N PHE A 85 11.14 8.26 21.09
CA PHE A 85 10.63 6.90 21.08
C PHE A 85 11.44 6.01 20.14
N GLN A 86 11.23 4.72 20.26
CA GLN A 86 11.81 3.72 19.37
C GLN A 86 10.71 2.89 18.73
N CYS A 87 11.03 2.31 17.59
CA CYS A 87 10.18 1.35 16.90
C CYS A 87 10.98 0.11 16.53
N LYS A 88 10.35 -1.05 16.63
CA LYS A 88 10.91 -2.32 16.17
C LYS A 88 10.26 -2.72 14.85
N ASN A 89 11.08 -3.06 13.86
CA ASN A 89 10.61 -3.69 12.64
C ASN A 89 10.10 -5.10 12.95
N LYS A 90 8.90 -5.42 12.49
CA LYS A 90 8.23 -6.70 12.66
C LYS A 90 7.66 -7.17 11.33
N LYS A 91 7.41 -8.48 11.24
CA LYS A 91 6.72 -9.09 10.11
C LYS A 91 5.26 -9.31 10.44
N ASP A 92 4.42 -9.15 9.44
CA ASP A 92 3.01 -9.54 9.45
C ASP A 92 2.80 -10.66 8.41
N ASP A 93 2.68 -11.88 8.92
CA ASP A 93 2.41 -13.07 8.13
C ASP A 93 0.92 -13.29 7.85
N GLU A 94 0.03 -12.40 8.30
CA GLU A 94 -1.40 -12.45 8.02
C GLU A 94 -1.80 -11.41 6.97
N SER A 95 -1.06 -10.30 6.89
CA SER A 95 -1.28 -9.26 5.90
C SER A 95 -1.19 -9.77 4.46
N LEU A 96 -2.06 -9.24 3.62
CA LEU A 96 -2.08 -9.47 2.17
C LEU A 96 -1.36 -8.39 1.37
N ILE A 97 -1.07 -7.25 1.99
CA ILE A 97 -0.65 -6.03 1.28
C ILE A 97 0.82 -5.75 1.56
N PHE A 98 1.18 -5.51 2.83
CA PHE A 98 2.56 -5.25 3.25
C PHE A 98 3.00 -6.25 4.30
N SER A 99 4.23 -6.74 4.16
CA SER A 99 4.78 -7.84 4.97
C SER A 99 5.55 -7.39 6.21
N ASP A 100 5.99 -6.13 6.24
CA ASP A 100 6.80 -5.57 7.31
C ASP A 100 6.11 -4.32 7.89
N PHE A 101 6.26 -4.08 9.20
CA PHE A 101 5.76 -2.88 9.86
C PHE A 101 6.63 -2.47 11.05
N LEU A 102 6.61 -1.18 11.38
CA LEU A 102 7.15 -0.63 12.62
C LEU A 102 6.11 -0.75 13.72
N GLN A 103 6.50 -1.33 14.86
CA GLN A 103 5.77 -1.24 16.11
C GLN A 103 6.53 -0.35 17.08
N CYS A 104 5.93 0.77 17.46
CA CYS A 104 6.57 1.80 18.28
C CYS A 104 6.08 1.77 19.73
N ASP A 105 6.94 2.26 20.64
CA ASP A 105 6.63 2.32 22.08
C ASP A 105 5.51 3.33 22.42
N ASN A 106 5.14 4.19 21.48
CA ASN A 106 4.02 5.14 21.56
C ASN A 106 2.74 4.59 20.89
N GLU A 107 2.63 3.26 20.75
CA GLU A 107 1.49 2.54 20.16
C GLU A 107 1.30 2.74 18.65
N LEU A 108 2.19 3.48 18.00
CA LEU A 108 2.16 3.68 16.55
C LEU A 108 2.52 2.38 15.81
N ILE A 109 1.69 2.01 14.83
CA ILE A 109 1.90 0.86 13.95
C ILE A 109 1.90 1.37 12.50
N LEU A 110 3.02 1.21 11.80
CA LEU A 110 3.18 1.71 10.42
C LEU A 110 3.81 0.66 9.52
N TYR A 111 3.09 0.23 8.50
CA TYR A 111 3.51 -0.76 7.51
C TYR A 111 4.47 -0.16 6.50
N ASN A 112 5.54 -0.90 6.22
CA ASN A 112 6.54 -0.53 5.23
C ASN A 112 5.95 -0.69 3.82
N LYS A 113 5.63 0.43 3.19
CA LYS A 113 4.99 0.48 1.87
C LYS A 113 5.91 0.00 0.75
N ASN A 114 7.22 -0.02 0.99
CA ASN A 114 8.21 -0.58 0.06
C ASN A 114 8.32 -2.12 0.17
N LYS A 115 7.68 -2.76 1.17
CA LYS A 115 7.75 -4.21 1.42
C LYS A 115 6.41 -4.91 1.20
N GLY A 116 5.92 -4.83 -0.05
CA GLY A 116 4.74 -5.55 -0.50
C GLY A 116 4.86 -7.07 -0.26
N VAL A 117 3.74 -7.70 0.09
CA VAL A 117 3.67 -9.16 0.23
C VAL A 117 4.00 -9.81 -1.11
N LYS A 118 4.89 -10.80 -1.11
CA LYS A 118 5.32 -11.49 -2.33
C LYS A 118 4.19 -12.33 -2.93
N GLU A 119 4.30 -12.61 -4.21
CA GLU A 119 3.41 -13.55 -4.91
C GLU A 119 3.50 -14.97 -4.35
N ASN A 120 2.44 -15.75 -4.58
CA ASN A 120 2.37 -17.18 -4.30
C ASN A 120 2.50 -17.56 -2.82
N GLN A 121 2.06 -16.69 -1.92
CA GLN A 121 1.94 -17.01 -0.49
C GLN A 121 0.49 -17.41 -0.17
N ASN A 122 0.34 -18.50 0.57
CA ASN A 122 -0.94 -18.89 1.15
C ASN A 122 -1.24 -17.98 2.34
N ARG A 123 -2.39 -17.31 2.32
CA ARG A 123 -2.87 -16.45 3.40
C ARG A 123 -4.37 -16.68 3.63
N ASN A 124 -4.89 -16.17 4.74
CA ASN A 124 -6.32 -16.17 5.02
C ASN A 124 -6.87 -14.74 4.98
N TYR A 125 -7.97 -14.54 4.26
CA TYR A 125 -8.69 -13.27 4.23
C TYR A 125 -10.12 -13.47 4.71
N LYS A 126 -10.42 -13.06 5.94
CA LYS A 126 -11.77 -13.12 6.52
C LYS A 126 -12.42 -14.51 6.37
N GLY A 127 -11.64 -15.57 6.59
CA GLY A 127 -12.10 -16.97 6.49
C GLY A 127 -11.97 -17.60 5.11
N PHE A 128 -11.41 -16.90 4.11
CA PHE A 128 -11.12 -17.48 2.79
C PHE A 128 -9.63 -17.70 2.62
N ASP A 129 -9.25 -18.91 2.21
CA ASP A 129 -7.86 -19.19 1.84
C ASP A 129 -7.56 -18.63 0.45
N VAL A 130 -6.44 -17.94 0.36
CA VAL A 130 -6.06 -17.16 -0.83
C VAL A 130 -4.59 -17.29 -1.17
N ILE A 131 -4.29 -17.10 -2.45
CA ILE A 131 -2.92 -16.94 -2.96
C ILE A 131 -2.67 -15.46 -3.26
N THR A 132 -1.65 -14.88 -2.62
CA THR A 132 -1.23 -13.50 -2.88
C THR A 132 -0.68 -13.34 -4.29
N LEU A 133 -0.96 -12.19 -4.90
CA LEU A 133 -0.57 -11.87 -6.29
C LEU A 133 0.38 -10.67 -6.39
N GLY A 134 1.06 -10.32 -5.29
CA GLY A 134 2.15 -9.33 -5.34
C GLY A 134 1.72 -7.93 -5.74
N LEU A 135 0.44 -7.58 -5.50
CA LEU A 135 -0.13 -6.29 -5.86
C LEU A 135 -0.02 -5.98 -7.36
N LYS A 136 -0.20 -7.00 -8.22
CA LYS A 136 -0.20 -6.85 -9.68
C LYS A 136 -1.22 -5.80 -10.14
N ARG A 137 -0.94 -5.21 -11.30
CA ARG A 137 -1.89 -4.32 -11.97
C ARG A 137 -2.76 -5.12 -12.94
N GLY A 138 -4.01 -4.72 -13.04
CA GLY A 138 -4.93 -5.21 -14.04
C GLY A 138 -5.93 -4.15 -14.44
N ILE A 139 -6.69 -4.42 -15.49
CA ILE A 139 -7.70 -3.52 -16.04
C ILE A 139 -8.99 -4.31 -16.25
N ALA A 140 -10.11 -3.71 -15.83
CA ALA A 140 -11.44 -4.25 -16.10
C ALA A 140 -11.74 -4.21 -17.61
N ILE A 141 -11.96 -5.37 -18.25
CA ILE A 141 -12.29 -5.42 -19.71
C ILE A 141 -13.80 -5.32 -19.99
N SER A 142 -14.62 -5.42 -18.95
CA SER A 142 -16.06 -5.14 -18.95
C SER A 142 -16.46 -4.51 -17.61
N ASN A 143 -17.74 -4.13 -17.46
CA ASN A 143 -18.24 -3.69 -16.16
C ASN A 143 -18.19 -4.87 -15.16
N LEU A 144 -17.60 -4.65 -13.98
CA LEU A 144 -17.42 -5.67 -12.95
C LEU A 144 -18.32 -5.42 -11.76
N LYS A 145 -18.94 -6.46 -11.21
CA LYS A 145 -19.56 -6.38 -9.89
C LYS A 145 -18.50 -6.63 -8.83
N LEU A 146 -18.26 -5.64 -7.95
CA LEU A 146 -17.42 -5.79 -6.77
C LEU A 146 -18.25 -6.37 -5.63
N ARG A 147 -17.73 -7.40 -4.97
CA ARG A 147 -18.50 -8.23 -4.03
C ARG A 147 -17.83 -8.37 -2.68
N GLU A 148 -18.65 -8.58 -1.66
CA GLU A 148 -18.18 -8.80 -0.28
C GLU A 148 -17.53 -10.19 -0.10
N LYS A 149 -18.02 -11.21 -0.82
CA LYS A 149 -17.51 -12.59 -0.80
C LYS A 149 -17.27 -13.07 -2.23
N PRO A 150 -16.38 -14.06 -2.45
CA PRO A 150 -16.12 -14.64 -3.77
C PRO A 150 -17.27 -15.59 -4.18
N ASN A 151 -18.47 -15.06 -4.40
CA ASN A 151 -19.66 -15.81 -4.78
C ASN A 151 -20.66 -14.92 -5.53
N ILE A 152 -21.30 -15.43 -6.59
CA ILE A 152 -22.29 -14.70 -7.40
C ILE A 152 -23.54 -14.23 -6.64
N GLN A 153 -23.89 -14.89 -5.55
CA GLN A 153 -25.04 -14.58 -4.69
C GLN A 153 -24.71 -13.58 -3.58
N SER A 154 -23.42 -13.27 -3.36
CA SER A 154 -23.03 -12.34 -2.31
C SER A 154 -23.49 -10.92 -2.63
N ARG A 155 -23.65 -10.13 -1.57
CA ARG A 155 -23.87 -8.69 -1.68
C ARG A 155 -22.80 -8.05 -2.57
N THR A 156 -23.24 -7.14 -3.44
CA THR A 156 -22.39 -6.26 -4.24
C THR A 156 -22.20 -4.94 -3.52
N PHE A 157 -21.00 -4.39 -3.61
CA PHE A 157 -20.75 -3.03 -3.15
C PHE A 157 -21.28 -2.00 -4.15
N THR A 158 -21.59 -0.82 -3.62
CA THR A 158 -21.86 0.38 -4.40
C THR A 158 -20.61 1.24 -4.40
N CYS A 159 -20.12 1.56 -5.59
CA CYS A 159 -19.02 2.47 -5.84
C CYS A 159 -19.52 3.89 -6.04
N TYR A 160 -18.79 4.86 -5.52
CA TYR A 160 -18.92 6.27 -5.84
C TYR A 160 -17.58 6.78 -6.38
N PHE A 161 -17.59 7.35 -7.59
CA PHE A 161 -16.39 7.88 -8.27
C PHE A 161 -16.48 9.40 -8.40
N THR A 162 -15.52 10.13 -7.83
CA THR A 162 -15.51 11.60 -7.83
C THR A 162 -14.87 12.21 -9.08
N HIS A 163 -13.76 11.68 -9.59
CA HIS A 163 -13.02 12.31 -10.70
C HIS A 163 -12.91 11.48 -11.99
N ILE A 164 -13.82 10.52 -12.20
CA ILE A 164 -13.87 9.75 -13.44
C ILE A 164 -14.28 10.62 -14.65
N LYS A 165 -13.69 10.37 -15.81
CA LYS A 165 -13.94 11.13 -17.05
C LYS A 165 -15.35 10.99 -17.62
N ASP A 166 -16.07 9.93 -17.27
CA ASP A 166 -17.41 9.68 -17.78
C ASP A 166 -18.47 10.40 -16.92
N ASP A 167 -18.99 11.51 -17.46
CA ASP A 167 -20.01 12.35 -16.81
C ASP A 167 -21.31 11.59 -16.47
N LYS A 168 -21.58 10.45 -17.13
CA LYS A 168 -22.79 9.66 -16.82
C LYS A 168 -22.69 8.94 -15.49
N ILE A 169 -21.47 8.68 -15.02
CA ILE A 169 -21.18 7.94 -13.78
C ILE A 169 -20.43 8.77 -12.74
N ARG A 170 -19.82 9.89 -13.12
CA ARG A 170 -19.17 10.81 -12.20
C ARG A 170 -20.16 11.29 -11.14
N GLU A 171 -19.72 11.29 -9.88
CA GLU A 171 -20.49 11.71 -8.71
C GLU A 171 -21.82 10.96 -8.54
N LYS A 172 -21.88 9.70 -9.00
CA LYS A 172 -23.04 8.83 -8.83
C LYS A 172 -22.69 7.53 -8.12
N GLU A 173 -23.69 7.02 -7.43
CA GLU A 173 -23.65 5.68 -6.85
C GLU A 173 -23.97 4.65 -7.94
N ILE A 174 -22.99 3.79 -8.24
CA ILE A 174 -23.12 2.71 -9.21
C ILE A 174 -22.72 1.37 -8.58
N ASN A 175 -23.41 0.29 -8.94
CA ASN A 175 -23.18 -1.04 -8.38
C ASN A 175 -22.18 -1.89 -9.20
N PHE A 176 -21.30 -1.22 -9.96
CA PHE A 176 -20.27 -1.85 -10.76
C PHE A 176 -19.02 -0.97 -10.88
N ILE A 177 -17.87 -1.60 -11.11
CA ILE A 177 -16.65 -0.95 -11.56
C ILE A 177 -16.73 -0.86 -13.09
N PRO A 178 -16.64 0.34 -13.68
CA PRO A 178 -16.68 0.51 -15.13
C PRO A 178 -15.54 -0.22 -15.86
N LYS A 179 -15.79 -0.56 -17.13
CA LYS A 179 -14.74 -0.99 -18.05
C LYS A 179 -13.59 0.05 -18.12
N ASN A 180 -12.38 -0.44 -18.34
CA ASN A 180 -11.11 0.32 -18.44
C ASN A 180 -10.60 0.92 -17.12
N ILE A 181 -11.22 0.57 -15.99
CA ILE A 181 -10.71 0.97 -14.68
C ILE A 181 -9.54 0.08 -14.28
N LYS A 182 -8.47 0.72 -13.79
CA LYS A 182 -7.29 0.05 -13.23
C LYS A 182 -7.61 -0.56 -11.87
N LEU A 183 -7.08 -1.74 -11.65
CA LEU A 183 -7.25 -2.53 -10.45
C LEU A 183 -5.86 -2.87 -9.90
N THR A 184 -5.71 -2.80 -8.58
CA THR A 184 -4.62 -3.51 -7.89
C THR A 184 -5.14 -4.88 -7.48
N ILE A 185 -4.50 -5.94 -7.96
CA ILE A 185 -4.87 -7.32 -7.71
C ILE A 185 -4.09 -7.82 -6.49
N ILE A 186 -4.81 -8.07 -5.40
CA ILE A 186 -4.20 -8.38 -4.10
C ILE A 186 -3.95 -9.89 -4.00
N ALA A 187 -5.00 -10.68 -4.22
CA ALA A 187 -4.96 -12.13 -4.07
C ALA A 187 -6.04 -12.80 -4.95
N ARG A 188 -5.97 -14.12 -5.06
CA ARG A 188 -7.02 -14.96 -5.67
C ARG A 188 -7.43 -16.11 -4.77
N THR A 189 -8.62 -16.68 -5.01
CA THR A 189 -9.04 -17.93 -4.39
C THR A 189 -8.12 -19.10 -4.77
N LEU A 190 -8.06 -20.12 -3.91
CA LEU A 190 -7.34 -21.37 -4.21
C LEU A 190 -7.94 -22.09 -5.42
N GLU A 191 -9.27 -22.11 -5.48
CA GLU A 191 -10.04 -22.85 -6.47
C GLU A 191 -10.75 -21.90 -7.45
N GLU A 192 -10.97 -22.41 -8.66
CA GLU A 192 -11.77 -21.75 -9.68
C GLU A 192 -13.25 -22.02 -9.45
N GLU A 193 -14.09 -21.09 -9.86
CA GLU A 193 -15.54 -21.26 -9.94
C GLU A 193 -15.99 -21.22 -11.41
N THR A 194 -16.99 -22.03 -11.74
CA THR A 194 -17.67 -21.97 -13.03
C THR A 194 -18.95 -21.15 -12.91
N ILE A 195 -19.04 -20.06 -13.67
CA ILE A 195 -20.21 -19.19 -13.73
C ILE A 195 -20.71 -19.16 -15.18
N GLY A 196 -21.86 -19.79 -15.43
CA GLY A 196 -22.31 -20.06 -16.79
C GLY A 196 -21.32 -20.98 -17.50
N GLU A 197 -20.75 -20.52 -18.61
CA GLU A 197 -19.78 -21.27 -19.41
C GLU A 197 -18.32 -20.88 -19.12
N LYS A 198 -18.10 -19.92 -18.21
CA LYS A 198 -16.77 -19.38 -17.91
C LYS A 198 -16.24 -19.98 -16.61
N ARG A 199 -14.98 -20.41 -16.63
CA ARG A 199 -14.28 -20.96 -15.47
C ARG A 199 -13.06 -20.10 -15.17
N ASN A 200 -13.01 -19.54 -13.96
CA ASN A 200 -11.90 -18.67 -13.53
C ASN A 200 -11.85 -18.57 -12.00
N TYR A 201 -10.82 -17.93 -11.46
CA TYR A 201 -10.72 -17.62 -10.03
C TYR A 201 -11.53 -16.37 -9.67
N TRP A 202 -11.82 -16.22 -8.38
CA TRP A 202 -12.16 -14.92 -7.81
C TRP A 202 -10.90 -14.21 -7.38
N TYR A 203 -10.87 -12.90 -7.63
CA TYR A 203 -9.74 -12.04 -7.30
C TYR A 203 -10.20 -10.99 -6.29
N LEU A 204 -9.44 -10.85 -5.20
CA LEU A 204 -9.57 -9.75 -4.27
C LEU A 204 -8.83 -8.56 -4.88
N VAL A 205 -9.54 -7.46 -5.12
CA VAL A 205 -9.02 -6.31 -5.84
C VAL A 205 -9.29 -5.01 -5.09
N PHE A 206 -8.41 -4.04 -5.32
CA PHE A 206 -8.62 -2.65 -4.95
C PHE A 206 -8.85 -1.81 -6.22
N PRO A 207 -10.08 -1.33 -6.48
CA PRO A 207 -10.41 -0.55 -7.66
C PRO A 207 -9.92 0.90 -7.56
N ALA A 208 -8.92 1.20 -8.39
CA ALA A 208 -8.19 2.47 -8.51
C ALA A 208 -7.43 2.93 -7.25
N SER A 209 -6.18 3.38 -7.47
CA SER A 209 -5.11 3.51 -6.47
C SER A 209 -4.78 4.95 -6.07
N ASP A 210 -5.49 5.95 -6.58
CA ASP A 210 -5.30 7.35 -6.20
C ASP A 210 -6.60 7.95 -5.64
N SER A 211 -6.47 8.89 -4.71
CA SER A 211 -7.57 9.60 -4.03
C SER A 211 -8.59 10.20 -5.00
N TYR A 212 -8.17 10.46 -6.24
CA TYR A 212 -8.98 11.14 -7.24
C TYR A 212 -9.91 10.18 -8.01
N ASN A 213 -9.49 8.97 -8.33
CA ASN A 213 -10.27 8.08 -9.20
C ASN A 213 -10.72 6.77 -8.55
N GLY A 214 -10.56 6.67 -7.22
CA GLY A 214 -10.95 5.50 -6.42
C GLY A 214 -12.45 5.23 -6.43
N CYS A 215 -12.83 3.95 -6.45
CA CYS A 215 -14.19 3.55 -6.09
C CYS A 215 -14.33 3.65 -4.56
N ILE A 216 -15.07 4.67 -4.10
CA ILE A 216 -15.39 4.81 -2.67
C ILE A 216 -16.55 3.88 -2.34
N LEU A 217 -16.30 2.88 -1.50
CA LEU A 217 -17.33 1.93 -1.07
C LEU A 217 -18.23 2.58 -0.01
N LYS A 218 -19.48 2.86 -0.36
CA LYS A 218 -20.45 3.43 0.58
C LYS A 218 -20.86 2.39 1.63
N ASN A 219 -21.11 2.85 2.86
CA ASN A 219 -21.60 2.05 3.99
C ASN A 219 -20.65 0.93 4.46
N THR A 220 -19.35 1.04 4.16
CA THR A 220 -18.33 0.11 4.68
C THR A 220 -17.00 0.83 4.86
N LYS A 221 -16.18 0.33 5.81
CA LYS A 221 -14.78 0.74 5.97
C LYS A 221 -13.83 -0.07 5.09
N GLN A 222 -14.33 -1.13 4.45
CA GLN A 222 -13.59 -1.94 3.50
C GLN A 222 -13.28 -1.10 2.26
N LYS A 223 -12.11 -1.34 1.65
CA LYS A 223 -11.64 -0.60 0.46
C LYS A 223 -11.54 -1.53 -0.76
N GLU A 224 -11.38 -2.81 -0.52
CA GLU A 224 -11.18 -3.90 -1.47
C GLU A 224 -12.45 -4.73 -1.66
N GLY A 225 -12.50 -5.59 -2.68
CA GLY A 225 -13.60 -6.55 -2.82
C GLY A 225 -13.31 -7.61 -3.87
N TRP A 226 -14.22 -8.58 -3.98
CA TRP A 226 -14.09 -9.71 -4.87
C TRP A 226 -14.67 -9.43 -6.25
N VAL A 227 -13.95 -9.82 -7.29
CA VAL A 227 -14.40 -9.80 -8.69
C VAL A 227 -14.09 -11.14 -9.35
N PHE A 228 -14.91 -11.56 -10.31
CA PHE A 228 -14.66 -12.78 -11.08
C PHE A 228 -13.62 -12.51 -12.18
N GLY A 229 -12.59 -13.34 -12.24
CA GLY A 229 -11.35 -13.08 -13.00
C GLY A 229 -11.50 -13.00 -14.51
N GLU A 230 -12.54 -13.62 -15.06
CA GLU A 230 -12.83 -13.66 -16.50
C GLU A 230 -12.87 -12.28 -17.17
N TYR A 231 -13.12 -11.24 -16.37
CA TYR A 231 -13.32 -9.88 -16.84
C TYR A 231 -12.17 -8.95 -16.47
N ILE A 232 -11.01 -9.51 -16.12
CA ILE A 232 -9.76 -8.78 -15.81
C ILE A 232 -8.70 -9.13 -16.85
N LYS A 233 -8.04 -8.10 -17.39
CA LYS A 233 -6.79 -8.26 -18.13
C LYS A 233 -5.64 -7.85 -17.22
N PHE A 234 -4.67 -8.74 -17.04
CA PHE A 234 -3.43 -8.42 -16.34
C PHE A 234 -2.50 -7.61 -17.24
N ASP A 235 -1.81 -6.62 -16.66
CA ASP A 235 -0.77 -5.85 -17.33
C ASP A 235 0.54 -6.66 -17.45
#